data_AF-A0AAV6U9H4-F1
#
_entry.id   AF-A0AAV6U9H4-F1
#
_cell.length_a   1.000
_cell.length_b   1.000
_cell.length_c   1.000
_cell.angle_alpha   90.00
_cell.angle_beta   90.00
_cell.angle_gamma   90.00
#
_symmetry.space_group_name_H-M   'P 1'
#
loop_
_entity.id
_entity.type
_entity.pdbx_description
1 polymer ?
#
loop_
_entity_poly.entity_id
_entity_poly.type
_entity_poly.pdbx_seq_one_letter_code
_entity_poly.pdbx_strand_id
1 'polypeptide(L)'
;MDKTGVERLLLVVPKRYRNDLKAFCHEGTSGHLGVTKTKDIFSRHFFWPQCYKEIEDYVRSCDRCQRVGKPFDKKKAPMKIVPVSQEVFSKINVDACGP
;
A
#
# COMPACT_ATOMS: atom_id res chain seq x y z
N MET A 1 -24.42 1.92 -10.21
CA MET A 1 -24.02 3.32 -9.94
C MET A 1 -22.56 3.35 -9.50
N ASP A 2 -21.74 4.17 -10.16
CA ASP A 2 -20.40 4.48 -9.69
C ASP A 2 -20.43 5.49 -8.52
N LYS A 3 -19.26 5.86 -7.98
CA LYS A 3 -19.14 6.82 -6.87
C LYS A 3 -19.63 8.24 -7.23
N THR A 4 -19.90 8.51 -8.51
CA THR A 4 -20.39 9.80 -9.02
C THR A 4 -21.89 9.77 -9.34
N GLY A 5 -22.59 8.66 -9.03
CA GLY A 5 -24.02 8.50 -9.31
C GLY A 5 -24.35 8.17 -10.77
N VAL A 6 -23.33 7.94 -11.61
CA VAL A 6 -23.52 7.62 -13.02
C VAL A 6 -23.73 6.11 -13.17
N GLU A 7 -24.74 5.72 -13.95
CA GLU A 7 -24.90 4.33 -14.38
C GLU A 7 -23.94 4.02 -15.53
N ARG A 8 -23.14 2.97 -15.35
CA ARG A 8 -22.20 2.48 -16.36
C ARG A 8 -22.38 1.00 -16.54
N LEU A 9 -22.33 0.56 -17.79
CA LEU A 9 -22.19 -0.85 -18.13
C LEU A 9 -20.74 -1.27 -17.87
N LEU A 10 -20.57 -2.39 -17.16
CA LEU A 10 -19.26 -2.97 -16.84
C LEU A 10 -19.08 -4.29 -17.58
N LEU A 11 -17.86 -4.54 -18.04
CA LEU A 11 -17.51 -5.80 -18.66
C LEU A 11 -17.41 -6.89 -17.60
N VAL A 12 -18.22 -7.94 -17.74
CA VAL A 12 -18.13 -9.13 -16.89
C VAL A 12 -16.94 -9.97 -17.33
N VAL A 13 -15.99 -10.20 -16.43
CA VAL A 13 -14.71 -10.81 -16.80
C VAL A 13 -14.70 -12.33 -16.54
N PRO A 14 -14.46 -13.16 -17.58
CA PRO A 14 -14.19 -14.59 -17.42
C PRO A 14 -12.96 -14.87 -16.55
N LYS A 15 -12.98 -15.96 -15.78
CA LYS A 15 -11.91 -16.32 -14.83
C LYS A 15 -10.50 -16.28 -15.42
N ARG A 16 -10.33 -16.72 -16.67
CA ARG A 16 -9.04 -16.79 -17.36
C ARG A 16 -8.33 -15.44 -17.52
N TYR A 17 -9.05 -14.31 -17.53
CA TYR A 17 -8.48 -12.98 -17.73
C TYR A 17 -8.30 -12.19 -16.44
N ARG A 18 -8.76 -12.70 -15.30
CA ARG A 18 -8.77 -11.94 -14.04
C ARG A 18 -7.36 -11.65 -13.53
N ASN A 19 -6.42 -12.57 -13.71
CA ASN A 19 -5.03 -12.37 -13.29
C ASN A 19 -4.34 -11.28 -14.11
N ASP A 20 -4.51 -11.32 -15.43
CA ASP A 20 -3.95 -10.31 -16.32
C ASP A 20 -4.52 -8.92 -16.02
N LEU A 21 -5.82 -8.81 -15.73
CA LEU A 21 -6.43 -7.55 -15.33
C LEU A 21 -5.96 -7.05 -13.96
N LYS A 22 -5.75 -7.95 -12.99
CA LYS A 22 -5.18 -7.58 -11.69
C LYS A 22 -3.77 -7.01 -11.86
N ALA A 23 -2.94 -7.65 -12.67
CA ALA A 23 -1.61 -7.16 -13.02
C ALA A 23 -1.69 -5.81 -13.75
N PHE A 24 -2.55 -5.68 -14.76
CA PHE A 24 -2.72 -4.44 -15.53
C PHE A 24 -3.14 -3.23 -14.66
N CYS A 25 -4.09 -3.42 -13.74
CA CYS A 25 -4.57 -2.34 -12.86
C CYS A 25 -3.59 -1.96 -11.72
N HIS A 26 -2.65 -2.84 -11.39
CA HIS A 26 -1.69 -2.61 -10.30
C HIS A 26 -0.32 -2.18 -10.83
N GLU A 27 0.22 -2.89 -11.81
CA GLU A 27 1.60 -2.82 -12.30
C GLU A 27 1.69 -1.93 -13.55
N GLY A 28 2.71 -2.16 -14.40
CA GLY A 28 2.83 -1.54 -15.73
C GLY A 28 2.65 -0.03 -15.70
N THR A 29 1.70 0.46 -16.52
CA THR A 29 1.33 1.89 -16.61
C THR A 29 0.66 2.42 -15.35
N SER A 30 0.09 1.57 -14.51
CA SER A 30 -0.49 1.97 -13.23
C SER A 30 0.60 2.25 -12.20
N GLY A 31 1.76 1.59 -12.26
CA GLY A 31 2.93 1.97 -11.46
C GLY A 31 2.88 1.53 -9.99
N HIS A 32 2.39 0.32 -9.71
CA HIS A 32 2.29 -0.27 -8.36
C HIS A 32 1.45 0.54 -7.37
N LEU A 33 0.27 0.98 -7.81
CA LEU A 33 -0.63 1.76 -6.96
C LEU A 33 -1.17 0.94 -5.79
N GLY A 34 -1.47 1.65 -4.70
CA GLY A 34 -2.13 1.07 -3.54
C GLY A 34 -3.58 0.64 -3.84
N VAL A 35 -4.10 -0.21 -2.95
CA VAL A 35 -5.41 -0.88 -3.07
C VAL A 35 -6.53 0.05 -3.53
N THR A 36 -6.66 1.24 -2.92
CA THR A 36 -7.74 2.18 -3.23
C THR A 36 -7.73 2.63 -4.69
N LYS A 37 -6.55 3.00 -5.22
CA LYS A 37 -6.42 3.48 -6.59
C LYS A 37 -6.57 2.35 -7.60
N THR A 38 -6.01 1.17 -7.31
CA THR A 38 -6.19 -0.03 -8.17
C THR A 38 -7.66 -0.43 -8.27
N LYS A 39 -8.40 -0.45 -7.15
CA LYS A 39 -9.85 -0.69 -7.15
C LYS A 39 -10.61 0.36 -7.95
N ASP A 40 -10.19 1.62 -7.85
CA ASP A 40 -10.83 2.72 -8.59
C ASP A 40 -10.69 2.54 -10.11
N ILE A 41 -9.47 2.30 -10.60
CA ILE A 41 -9.19 2.03 -12.02
C ILE A 41 -10.02 0.85 -12.50
N PHE A 42 -10.02 -0.25 -11.74
CA PHE A 42 -10.76 -1.45 -12.06
C PHE A 42 -12.28 -1.21 -12.18
N SER A 43 -12.87 -0.56 -11.18
CA SER A 43 -14.31 -0.37 -11.06
C SER A 43 -14.95 0.47 -12.16
N ARG A 44 -14.14 1.20 -12.95
CA ARG A 44 -14.61 2.02 -14.06
C ARG A 44 -15.04 1.19 -15.28
N HIS A 45 -14.52 -0.02 -15.42
CA HIS A 45 -14.65 -0.80 -16.66
C HIS A 45 -15.05 -2.26 -16.45
N PHE A 46 -14.76 -2.86 -15.30
CA PHE A 46 -14.82 -4.31 -15.12
C PHE A 46 -15.62 -4.72 -13.89
N PHE A 47 -16.18 -5.93 -13.95
CA PHE A 47 -16.88 -6.55 -12.84
C PHE A 47 -16.73 -8.08 -12.83
N TRP A 48 -16.63 -8.64 -11.62
CA TRP A 48 -16.99 -10.02 -11.32
C TRP A 48 -17.30 -10.16 -9.83
N PRO A 49 -18.00 -11.23 -9.40
CA PRO A 49 -18.26 -11.49 -7.98
C PRO A 49 -16.95 -11.55 -7.19
N GLN A 50 -16.85 -10.81 -6.09
CA GLN A 50 -15.65 -10.72 -5.22
C GLN A 50 -14.43 -10.00 -5.81
N CYS A 51 -14.55 -9.29 -6.94
CA CYS A 51 -13.45 -8.57 -7.58
C CYS A 51 -12.66 -7.64 -6.64
N TYR A 52 -13.34 -6.87 -5.78
CA TYR A 52 -12.66 -5.97 -4.84
C TYR A 52 -11.75 -6.69 -3.86
N LYS A 53 -12.18 -7.85 -3.34
CA LYS A 53 -11.38 -8.65 -2.41
C LYS A 53 -10.18 -9.25 -3.13
N GLU A 54 -10.41 -9.86 -4.30
CA GLU A 54 -9.32 -10.43 -5.09
C GLU A 54 -8.26 -9.40 -5.50
N ILE A 55 -8.66 -8.17 -5.84
CA ILE A 55 -7.74 -7.07 -6.17
C ILE A 55 -6.95 -6.63 -4.94
N GLU A 56 -7.61 -6.52 -3.79
CA GLU A 56 -6.93 -6.16 -2.55
C GLU A 56 -5.89 -7.21 -2.16
N ASP A 57 -6.26 -8.49 -2.21
CA ASP A 57 -5.35 -9.60 -1.92
C ASP A 57 -4.17 -9.59 -2.88
N TYR A 58 -4.41 -9.36 -4.19
CA TYR A 58 -3.36 -9.24 -5.19
C TYR A 58 -2.36 -8.13 -4.85
N VAL A 59 -2.84 -6.90 -4.63
CA VAL A 59 -1.99 -5.75 -4.31
C VAL A 59 -1.22 -5.97 -3.00
N ARG A 60 -1.87 -6.54 -1.98
CA ARG A 60 -1.23 -6.85 -0.70
C ARG A 60 -0.17 -7.93 -0.82
N SER A 61 -0.29 -8.84 -1.79
CA SER A 61 0.66 -9.93 -2.05
C SER A 61 1.83 -9.54 -2.96
N CYS A 62 1.85 -8.33 -3.53
CA CYS A 62 2.91 -7.90 -4.44
C CYS A 62 4.27 -7.76 -3.73
N ASP A 63 5.22 -8.63 -4.07
CA ASP A 63 6.58 -8.66 -3.50
C ASP A 63 7.31 -7.31 -3.62
N ARG A 64 7.26 -6.67 -4.79
CA ARG A 64 7.87 -5.34 -5.00
C ARG A 64 7.29 -4.30 -4.06
N CYS A 65 5.97 -4.26 -3.90
CA CYS A 65 5.32 -3.33 -2.99
C CYS A 65 5.63 -3.64 -1.53
N GLN A 66 5.74 -4.92 -1.16
CA GLN A 66 6.11 -5.32 0.20
C GLN A 66 7.56 -4.95 0.55
N ARG A 67 8.49 -5.02 -0.42
CA ARG A 67 9.89 -4.63 -0.22
C ARG A 67 10.10 -3.12 -0.13
N VAL A 68 9.43 -2.36 -1.00
CA VAL A 68 9.59 -0.90 -1.10
C VAL A 68 8.67 -0.14 -0.14
N GLY A 69 7.51 -0.71 0.17
CA GLY A 69 6.51 -0.10 1.03
C GLY A 69 7.02 0.15 2.43
N LYS A 70 6.41 1.12 3.11
CA LYS A 70 6.66 1.32 4.54
C LYS A 70 6.26 0.03 5.27
N PRO A 71 7.07 -0.48 6.22
CA PRO A 71 6.65 -1.57 7.07
C PRO A 71 5.31 -1.17 7.71
N PHE A 72 4.24 -1.94 7.47
CA PHE A 72 3.00 -1.76 8.21
C PHE A 72 3.34 -1.87 9.69
N ASP A 73 3.19 -0.77 10.41
CA ASP A 73 3.16 -0.65 11.86
C ASP A 73 3.85 -1.78 12.63
N LYS A 74 5.16 -1.93 12.45
CA LYS A 74 5.95 -2.41 13.58
C LYS A 74 5.75 -1.32 14.63
N LYS A 75 4.84 -1.55 15.59
CA LYS A 75 4.62 -0.67 16.74
C LYS A 75 5.98 -0.18 17.17
N LYS A 76 6.30 1.08 16.89
CA LYS A 76 7.59 1.63 17.27
C LYS A 76 7.72 1.35 18.76
N ALA A 77 8.87 0.84 19.18
CA ALA A 77 9.10 0.63 20.60
C ALA A 77 8.76 1.94 21.32
N PRO A 78 8.06 1.89 22.47
CA PRO A 78 7.75 3.10 23.22
C PRO A 78 9.03 3.88 23.48
N MET A 79 8.98 5.20 23.28
CA MET A 79 10.10 6.07 23.59
C MET A 79 10.42 5.93 25.08
N LYS A 80 11.66 5.58 25.40
CA LYS A 80 12.15 5.53 26.78
C LYS A 80 12.85 6.83 27.10
N ILE A 81 12.57 7.39 28.27
CA ILE A 81 13.30 8.55 28.80
C ILE A 81 14.75 8.13 29.04
N VAL A 82 15.70 8.95 28.60
CA VAL A 82 17.12 8.76 28.91
C VAL A 82 17.34 9.16 30.37
N PRO A 83 17.93 8.28 31.23
CA PRO A 83 18.19 8.61 32.62
C PRO A 83 19.10 9.83 32.77
N VAL A 84 18.80 10.70 33.74
CA VAL A 84 19.63 11.86 34.09
C VAL A 84 20.90 11.38 34.79
N SER A 85 22.07 11.79 34.29
CA SER A 85 23.36 11.53 34.92
C SER A 85 23.45 12.23 36.27
N GLN A 86 23.88 11.51 37.31
CA GLN A 86 24.09 12.05 38.66
C GLN A 86 25.50 12.62 38.86
N GLU A 87 26.43 12.33 37.94
CA GLU A 87 27.84 12.72 38.03
C GLU A 87 28.26 13.55 36.82
N VAL A 88 29.12 14.55 37.06
CA VAL A 88 29.67 15.41 36.00
C VAL A 88 30.50 14.57 35.03
N PHE A 89 30.35 14.80 33.73
CA PHE A 89 31.06 14.10 32.65
C PHE A 89 30.83 12.58 32.56
N SER A 90 29.84 12.01 33.25
CA SER A 90 29.53 10.58 33.17
C SER A 90 28.92 10.13 31.83
N LYS A 91 28.39 11.06 31.03
CA LYS A 91 27.89 10.81 29.67
C LYS A 91 28.03 12.04 28.79
N ILE A 92 28.57 11.87 27.58
CA ILE A 92 28.67 12.89 26.55
C ILE A 92 28.03 12.32 25.29
N ASN A 93 27.02 13.00 24.74
CA ASN A 93 26.45 12.68 23.43
C ASN A 93 26.99 13.71 22.43
N VAL A 94 27.66 13.25 21.38
CA VAL A 94 28.22 14.11 20.34
C VAL A 94 27.44 13.82 19.06
N ASP A 95 26.98 14.89 18.41
CA ASP A 95 26.35 14.82 17.10
C ASP A 95 27.04 15.82 16.18
N ALA A 96 27.12 15.50 14.89
CA ALA A 96 27.71 16.36 13.88
C ALA A 96 26.61 17.01 13.05
N CYS A 97 26.76 18.30 12.74
CA CYS A 97 25.79 19.05 11.94
C CYS A 97 26.53 19.83 10.84
N GLY A 98 26.25 19.50 9.57
CA GLY A 98 26.92 20.05 8.38
C GLY A 98 27.11 18.97 7.29
N PRO A 99 27.67 19.31 6.11
CA PRO A 99 28.24 18.31 5.21
C PRO A 99 29.46 17.61 5.83
#